data_AF-A0A522R0A6-F1
#
_entry.id   AF-A0A522R0A6-F1
#
_cell.length_a   1.000
_cell.length_b   1.000
_cell.length_c   1.000
_cell.angle_alpha   90.00
_cell.angle_beta   90.00
_cell.angle_gamma   90.00
#
_symmetry.space_group_name_H-M   'P 1'
#
loop_
_entity.id
_entity.type
_entity.pdbx_description
1 polymer ?
#
loop_
_entity_poly.entity_id
_entity_poly.type
_entity_poly.pdbx_seq_one_letter_code
_entity_poly.pdbx_strand_id
1 'polypeptide(L)'
;MSDPQRCQLTIKDCSILETLLERSAIHDEAYLRLLRRKLSAAKVVFPDAIAPEVATINSRVDFTVDDGPADNRILIHGKDHAFPGLTLPVTTLRGLALLGLAAGEAITVKRRDGGEETIRLDRVAHQPEASRKGRPYQSSRMETGLAAVERSSVVLLSSRRTPAPVGPNVLPLRHDDDDPGPSAA
;
A
#
# COMPACT_ATOMS: atom_id res chain seq x y z
N MET A 1 -15.17 -3.13 -30.14
CA MET A 1 -15.46 -2.89 -28.72
C MET A 1 -14.44 -3.71 -27.94
N SER A 2 -13.38 -3.07 -27.44
CA SER A 2 -12.36 -3.78 -26.66
C SER A 2 -12.99 -4.24 -25.35
N ASP A 3 -12.82 -5.52 -25.00
CA ASP A 3 -13.29 -6.08 -23.73
C ASP A 3 -12.91 -5.17 -22.56
N PRO A 4 -13.77 -5.04 -21.53
CA PRO A 4 -13.42 -4.30 -20.32
C PRO A 4 -12.20 -4.97 -19.72
N GLN A 5 -11.07 -4.31 -19.92
CA GLN A 5 -9.80 -4.87 -19.54
C GLN A 5 -9.76 -5.05 -18.02
N ARG A 6 -9.62 -6.30 -17.60
CA ARG A 6 -9.57 -6.68 -16.19
C ARG A 6 -8.40 -5.95 -15.53
N CYS A 7 -8.71 -5.14 -14.53
CA CYS A 7 -7.73 -4.36 -13.78
C CYS A 7 -7.97 -4.67 -12.29
N GLN A 8 -6.97 -5.18 -11.58
CA GLN A 8 -7.05 -5.42 -10.15
C GLN A 8 -6.03 -4.55 -9.43
N LEU A 9 -6.48 -3.79 -8.45
CA LEU A 9 -5.60 -2.90 -7.68
C LEU A 9 -5.74 -3.21 -6.20
N THR A 10 -4.63 -3.11 -5.46
CA THR A 10 -4.74 -3.00 -4.00
C THR A 10 -5.33 -1.65 -3.62
N ILE A 11 -5.91 -1.54 -2.42
CA ILE A 11 -6.39 -0.25 -1.89
C ILE A 11 -5.28 0.80 -1.93
N LYS A 12 -4.05 0.42 -1.54
CA LYS A 12 -2.88 1.30 -1.54
C LYS A 12 -2.55 1.81 -2.94
N ASP A 13 -2.51 0.92 -3.93
CA ASP A 13 -2.17 1.29 -5.31
C ASP A 13 -3.26 2.17 -5.92
N CYS A 14 -4.54 1.91 -5.59
CA CYS A 14 -5.67 2.73 -6.02
C CYS A 14 -5.53 4.18 -5.52
N SER A 15 -5.27 4.38 -4.21
CA SER A 15 -5.08 5.72 -3.64
C SER A 15 -3.89 6.47 -4.25
N ILE A 16 -2.83 5.73 -4.61
CA ILE A 16 -1.70 6.30 -5.35
C ILE A 16 -2.14 6.80 -6.72
N LEU A 17 -2.89 6.00 -7.49
CA LEU A 17 -3.38 6.39 -8.80
C LEU A 17 -4.36 7.57 -8.74
N GLU A 18 -5.21 7.64 -7.72
CA GLU A 18 -6.08 8.79 -7.46
C GLU A 18 -5.26 10.07 -7.23
N THR A 19 -4.22 10.00 -6.40
CA THR A 19 -3.29 11.13 -6.17
C THR A 19 -2.60 11.57 -7.47
N LEU A 20 -2.23 10.63 -8.35
CA LEU A 20 -1.65 10.96 -9.65
C LEU A 20 -2.68 11.63 -10.59
N LEU A 21 -3.95 11.25 -10.49
CA LEU A 21 -5.02 11.86 -11.28
C LEU A 21 -5.32 13.30 -10.82
N GLU A 22 -5.29 13.55 -9.51
CA GLU A 22 -5.40 14.89 -8.93
C GLU A 22 -4.26 15.80 -9.43
N ARG A 23 -3.06 15.25 -9.61
CA ARG A 23 -1.88 15.92 -10.16
C ARG A 23 -1.82 15.92 -11.69
N SER A 24 -2.98 15.95 -12.34
CA SER A 24 -3.12 15.77 -13.80
C SER A 24 -2.28 16.73 -14.66
N ALA A 25 -2.01 17.95 -14.20
CA ALA A 25 -1.27 18.97 -14.95
C ALA A 25 0.15 18.56 -15.37
N ILE A 26 0.73 17.54 -14.72
CA ILE A 26 2.08 17.04 -14.99
C ILE A 26 2.09 15.98 -16.13
N HIS A 27 0.92 15.45 -16.49
CA HIS A 27 0.78 14.31 -17.39
C HIS A 27 0.12 14.70 -18.72
N ASP A 28 0.47 13.98 -19.79
CA ASP A 28 -0.20 14.15 -21.08
C ASP A 28 -1.57 13.45 -21.15
N GLU A 29 -2.36 13.81 -22.16
CA GLU A 29 -3.72 13.29 -22.32
C GLU A 29 -3.75 11.77 -22.60
N ALA A 30 -2.70 11.21 -23.22
CA ALA A 30 -2.61 9.77 -23.44
C ALA A 30 -2.50 9.01 -22.11
N TYR A 31 -1.64 9.49 -21.21
CA TYR A 31 -1.50 8.97 -19.86
C TYR A 31 -2.78 9.15 -19.04
N LEU A 32 -3.37 10.36 -19.03
CA LEU A 32 -4.59 10.63 -18.25
C LEU A 32 -5.77 9.78 -18.70
N ARG A 33 -5.91 9.53 -20.01
CA ARG A 33 -6.93 8.63 -20.55
C ARG A 33 -6.75 7.21 -20.03
N LEU A 34 -5.53 6.69 -20.02
CA LEU A 34 -5.23 5.37 -19.48
C LEU A 34 -5.49 5.30 -17.98
N LEU A 35 -5.08 6.34 -17.22
CA LEU A 35 -5.25 6.40 -15.77
C LEU A 35 -6.73 6.36 -15.38
N ARG A 36 -7.54 7.21 -16.01
CA ARG A 36 -9.00 7.24 -15.83
C ARG A 36 -9.63 5.90 -16.19
N ARG A 37 -9.23 5.30 -17.32
CA ARG A 37 -9.71 3.98 -17.74
C ARG A 37 -9.43 2.92 -16.68
N LYS A 38 -8.18 2.85 -16.19
CA LYS A 38 -7.79 1.86 -15.18
C LYS A 38 -8.51 2.07 -13.85
N LEU A 39 -8.63 3.30 -13.37
CA LEU A 39 -9.39 3.62 -12.16
C LEU A 39 -10.87 3.24 -12.29
N SER A 40 -11.50 3.54 -13.44
CA SER A 40 -12.92 3.22 -13.67
C SER A 40 -13.22 1.72 -13.78
N ALA A 41 -12.24 0.92 -14.23
CA ALA A 41 -12.39 -0.52 -14.44
C ALA A 41 -11.76 -1.35 -13.31
N ALA A 42 -11.12 -0.71 -12.33
CA ALA A 42 -10.38 -1.41 -11.29
C ALA A 42 -11.33 -2.13 -10.31
N LYS A 43 -11.12 -3.43 -10.15
CA LYS A 43 -11.58 -4.16 -8.98
C LYS A 43 -10.57 -3.95 -7.86
N VAL A 44 -10.95 -3.15 -6.87
CA VAL A 44 -10.12 -2.89 -5.69
C VAL A 44 -10.22 -4.07 -4.73
N VAL A 45 -9.07 -4.58 -4.29
CA VAL A 45 -8.96 -5.72 -3.36
C VAL A 45 -8.04 -5.41 -2.18
N PHE A 46 -8.17 -6.15 -1.09
CA PHE A 46 -7.20 -6.08 0.00
C PHE A 46 -5.84 -6.62 -0.45
N PRO A 47 -4.72 -6.12 0.09
CA PRO A 47 -3.39 -6.63 -0.20
C PRO A 47 -3.28 -8.15 0.00
N ASP A 48 -3.91 -8.71 1.03
CA ASP A 48 -3.86 -10.14 1.30
C ASP A 48 -4.77 -10.97 0.37
N ALA A 49 -5.64 -10.32 -0.39
CA ALA A 49 -6.55 -10.96 -1.33
C ALA A 49 -6.09 -10.86 -2.79
N ILE A 50 -5.07 -10.04 -3.09
CA ILE A 50 -4.54 -9.94 -4.45
C ILE A 50 -3.80 -11.22 -4.83
N ALA A 51 -3.97 -11.63 -6.09
CA ALA A 51 -3.35 -12.84 -6.62
C ALA A 51 -1.86 -12.58 -6.95
N PRO A 52 -0.95 -13.54 -6.72
CA PRO A 52 0.50 -13.35 -6.87
C PRO A 52 0.94 -13.02 -8.31
N GLU A 53 0.14 -13.39 -9.30
CA GLU A 53 0.35 -13.14 -10.71
C GLU A 53 -0.08 -11.73 -11.16
N VAL A 54 -0.70 -10.93 -10.29
CA VAL A 54 -1.13 -9.56 -10.60
C VAL A 54 0.00 -8.58 -10.28
N ALA A 55 0.34 -7.71 -11.23
CA ALA A 55 1.36 -6.70 -11.03
C ALA A 55 0.88 -5.60 -10.07
N THR A 56 1.58 -5.42 -8.95
CA THR A 56 1.37 -4.33 -7.97
C THR A 56 2.56 -3.38 -7.95
N ILE A 57 2.45 -2.24 -7.26
CA ILE A 57 3.59 -1.35 -7.07
C ILE A 57 4.69 -2.08 -6.27
N ASN A 58 5.94 -1.92 -6.71
CA ASN A 58 7.15 -2.65 -6.27
C ASN A 58 7.20 -4.12 -6.68
N SER A 59 6.31 -4.58 -7.56
CA SER A 59 6.46 -5.86 -8.22
C SER A 59 7.62 -5.84 -9.23
N ARG A 60 8.35 -6.95 -9.32
CA ARG A 60 9.29 -7.21 -10.42
C ARG A 60 8.54 -7.98 -11.51
N VAL A 61 8.53 -7.43 -12.72
CA VAL A 61 7.73 -7.93 -13.85
C VAL A 61 8.61 -8.21 -15.06
N ASP A 62 8.27 -9.29 -15.77
CA ASP A 62 8.71 -9.57 -17.14
C ASP A 62 7.58 -9.15 -18.09
N PHE A 63 7.87 -8.36 -19.11
CA PHE A 63 6.87 -7.89 -20.05
C PHE A 63 7.43 -7.73 -21.47
N THR A 64 6.54 -7.80 -22.45
CA THR A 64 6.86 -7.61 -23.87
C THR A 64 6.08 -6.42 -24.42
N VAL A 65 6.67 -5.68 -25.36
CA VAL A 65 6.01 -4.58 -26.09
C VAL A 65 6.05 -4.87 -27.57
N ASP A 66 4.89 -4.81 -28.24
CA ASP A 66 4.74 -5.01 -29.70
C ASP A 66 5.49 -6.26 -30.23
N ASP A 67 5.40 -7.37 -29.49
CA ASP A 67 6.11 -8.64 -29.77
C ASP A 67 7.65 -8.53 -29.87
N GLY A 68 8.22 -7.48 -29.28
CA GLY A 68 9.66 -7.30 -29.14
C GLY A 68 10.31 -8.22 -28.10
N PRO A 69 11.58 -7.94 -27.72
CA PRO A 69 12.25 -8.68 -26.66
C PRO A 69 11.57 -8.43 -25.30
N ALA A 70 11.52 -9.47 -24.48
CA ALA A 70 11.05 -9.35 -23.10
C ALA A 70 11.99 -8.45 -22.28
N ASP A 71 11.41 -7.61 -21.43
CA ASP A 71 12.12 -6.72 -20.52
C ASP A 71 11.75 -7.03 -19.07
N ASN A 72 12.73 -6.93 -18.16
CA ASN A 72 12.56 -7.13 -16.73
C ASN A 72 12.75 -5.82 -15.98
N ARG A 73 11.72 -5.36 -15.26
CA ARG A 73 11.75 -4.10 -14.51
C ARG A 73 10.98 -4.21 -13.20
N ILE A 74 11.27 -3.30 -12.27
CA ILE A 74 10.50 -3.11 -11.03
C ILE A 74 9.53 -1.94 -11.22
N LEU A 75 8.23 -2.18 -11.03
CA LEU A 75 7.24 -1.11 -11.05
C LEU A 75 7.42 -0.22 -9.82
N ILE A 76 7.60 1.08 -9.99
CA ILE A 76 7.79 2.01 -8.86
C ILE A 76 6.81 3.18 -8.93
N HIS A 77 6.46 3.76 -7.79
CA HIS A 77 5.52 4.88 -7.75
C HIS A 77 6.06 6.15 -8.45
N GLY A 78 7.28 6.56 -8.12
CA GLY A 78 7.85 7.85 -8.53
C GLY A 78 9.26 7.76 -9.10
N LYS A 79 9.81 8.90 -9.53
CA LYS A 79 11.14 8.98 -10.17
C LYS A 79 12.31 9.02 -9.18
N ASP A 80 12.03 9.23 -7.89
CA ASP A 80 13.07 9.44 -6.86
C ASP A 80 14.01 8.25 -6.66
N HIS A 81 13.59 7.07 -7.13
CA HIS A 81 14.39 5.84 -7.13
C HIS A 81 14.42 5.19 -8.53
N ALA A 82 14.24 5.97 -9.59
CA ALA A 82 14.26 5.45 -10.95
C ALA A 82 15.70 5.19 -11.41
N PHE A 83 16.05 3.92 -11.53
CA PHE A 83 17.26 3.47 -12.23
C PHE A 83 16.88 3.03 -13.65
N PRO A 84 17.41 3.71 -14.70
CA PRO A 84 17.23 3.28 -16.08
C PRO A 84 17.67 1.83 -16.25
N GLY A 85 16.91 1.02 -16.99
CA GLY A 85 17.25 -0.38 -17.17
C GLY A 85 16.88 -1.31 -15.99
N LEU A 86 16.36 -0.78 -14.88
CA LEU A 86 15.98 -1.62 -13.72
C LEU A 86 14.58 -1.33 -13.21
N THR A 87 14.14 -0.09 -13.35
CA THR A 87 12.86 0.38 -12.82
C THR A 87 11.97 0.91 -13.93
N LEU A 88 10.66 0.86 -13.67
CA LEU A 88 9.63 1.37 -14.56
C LEU A 88 8.62 2.14 -13.72
N PRO A 89 8.70 3.48 -13.67
CA PRO A 89 7.76 4.28 -12.89
C PRO A 89 6.34 4.15 -13.42
N VAL A 90 5.36 4.02 -12.54
CA VAL A 90 3.92 4.02 -12.89
C VAL A 90 3.46 5.39 -13.40
N THR A 91 4.28 6.43 -13.24
CA THR A 91 4.11 7.74 -13.87
C THR A 91 4.47 7.75 -15.37
N THR A 92 4.95 6.63 -15.91
CA THR A 92 5.11 6.41 -17.35
C THR A 92 3.91 5.63 -17.90
N LEU A 93 3.62 5.79 -19.21
CA LEU A 93 2.50 5.10 -19.86
C LEU A 93 2.61 3.57 -19.72
N ARG A 94 3.81 3.01 -19.93
CA ARG A 94 4.07 1.56 -19.81
C ARG A 94 3.98 1.05 -18.37
N GLY A 95 4.50 1.82 -17.40
CA GLY A 95 4.38 1.45 -15.99
C GLY A 95 2.93 1.43 -15.51
N LEU A 96 2.14 2.43 -15.91
CA LEU A 96 0.71 2.48 -15.63
C LEU A 96 -0.06 1.36 -16.34
N ALA A 97 0.29 1.07 -17.58
CA ALA A 97 -0.32 0.01 -18.38
C ALA A 97 -0.21 -1.35 -17.70
N LEU A 98 0.98 -1.72 -17.21
CA LEU A 98 1.26 -2.99 -16.54
C LEU A 98 0.59 -3.14 -15.17
N LEU A 99 0.46 -2.04 -14.42
CA LEU A 99 -0.10 -2.08 -13.07
C LEU A 99 -1.51 -2.69 -13.08
N GLY A 100 -1.74 -3.70 -12.25
CA GLY A 100 -3.01 -4.39 -12.10
C GLY A 100 -3.41 -5.36 -13.21
N LEU A 101 -2.53 -5.63 -14.17
CA LEU A 101 -2.66 -6.77 -15.09
C LEU A 101 -2.23 -8.07 -14.39
N ALA A 102 -2.84 -9.17 -14.78
CA ALA A 102 -2.38 -10.52 -14.45
C ALA A 102 -1.40 -11.05 -15.51
N ALA A 103 -0.50 -11.97 -15.11
CA ALA A 103 0.39 -12.64 -16.04
C ALA A 103 -0.39 -13.31 -17.19
N GLY A 104 0.05 -13.11 -18.42
CA GLY A 104 -0.62 -13.53 -19.65
C GLY A 104 -1.58 -12.48 -20.24
N GLU A 105 -1.95 -11.44 -19.49
CA GLU A 105 -2.81 -10.37 -20.01
C GLU A 105 -2.00 -9.31 -20.77
N ALA A 106 -2.66 -8.66 -21.72
CA ALA A 106 -2.09 -7.57 -22.50
C ALA A 106 -3.00 -6.35 -22.56
N ILE A 107 -2.39 -5.18 -22.75
CA ILE A 107 -3.05 -3.89 -22.86
C ILE A 107 -2.57 -3.16 -24.11
N THR A 108 -3.50 -2.72 -24.94
CA THR A 108 -3.19 -1.75 -25.99
C THR A 108 -3.44 -0.34 -25.47
N VAL A 109 -2.42 0.52 -25.64
CA VAL A 109 -2.47 1.93 -25.26
C VAL A 109 -2.19 2.80 -26.46
N LYS A 110 -2.92 3.91 -26.57
CA LYS A 110 -2.64 4.95 -27.56
C LYS A 110 -1.53 5.83 -27.02
N ARG A 111 -0.46 5.96 -27.79
CA ARG A 111 0.66 6.85 -27.53
C ARG A 111 0.29 8.29 -27.89
N ARG A 112 1.11 9.24 -27.43
CA ARG A 112 0.94 10.67 -27.70
C ARG A 112 1.05 11.03 -29.19
N ASP A 113 1.83 10.26 -29.95
CA ASP A 113 2.00 10.41 -31.41
C ASP A 113 0.82 9.86 -32.23
N GLY A 114 -0.20 9.31 -31.56
CA GLY A 114 -1.36 8.68 -32.21
C GLY A 114 -1.13 7.21 -32.58
N GLY A 115 0.09 6.69 -32.42
CA GLY A 115 0.38 5.27 -32.55
C GLY A 115 -0.25 4.46 -31.42
N GLU A 116 -0.33 3.14 -31.61
CA GLU A 116 -0.70 2.21 -30.56
C GLU A 116 0.52 1.36 -30.19
N GLU A 117 0.62 0.99 -28.92
CA GLU A 117 1.56 -0.04 -28.46
C GLU A 117 0.79 -1.06 -27.62
N THR A 118 1.04 -2.34 -27.85
CA THR A 118 0.50 -3.45 -27.06
C THR A 118 1.56 -3.94 -26.10
N ILE A 119 1.22 -3.88 -24.82
CA ILE A 119 2.10 -4.27 -23.72
C ILE A 119 1.52 -5.52 -23.08
N ARG A 120 2.28 -6.61 -23.06
CA ARG A 120 1.89 -7.88 -22.46
C ARG A 120 2.67 -8.11 -21.17
N LEU A 121 1.97 -8.41 -20.08
CA LEU A 121 2.61 -8.87 -18.85
C LEU A 121 2.88 -10.36 -18.98
N ASP A 122 4.15 -10.73 -19.08
CA ASP A 122 4.55 -12.13 -19.29
C ASP A 122 4.54 -12.89 -17.97
N ARG A 123 5.10 -12.25 -16.92
CA ARG A 123 5.22 -12.85 -15.60
C ARG A 123 5.43 -11.80 -14.52
N VAL A 124 4.92 -12.08 -13.32
CA VAL A 124 5.31 -11.36 -12.09
C VAL A 124 6.35 -12.21 -11.37
N ALA A 125 7.62 -11.80 -11.43
CA ALA A 125 8.74 -12.52 -10.83
C ALA A 125 8.80 -12.36 -9.31
N HIS A 126 8.32 -11.24 -8.78
CA HIS A 126 8.21 -10.98 -7.34
C HIS A 126 7.08 -9.99 -7.08
N GLN A 127 6.20 -10.31 -6.12
CA GLN A 127 5.14 -9.43 -5.65
C GLN A 127 5.29 -9.22 -4.11
N PRO A 128 5.29 -7.97 -3.62
CA PRO A 128 5.44 -7.69 -2.20
C PRO A 128 4.29 -8.25 -1.34
N GLU A 129 3.05 -8.22 -1.83
CA GLU A 129 1.88 -8.74 -1.12
C GLU A 129 1.97 -10.26 -0.90
N ALA A 130 2.28 -11.04 -1.95
CA ALA A 130 2.50 -12.48 -1.84
C ALA A 130 3.62 -12.84 -0.85
N SER A 131 4.71 -12.07 -0.85
CA SER A 131 5.86 -12.28 0.05
C SER A 131 5.51 -12.01 1.52
N ARG A 132 4.51 -11.16 1.79
CA ARG A 132 4.04 -10.86 3.15
C ARG A 132 3.16 -11.97 3.70
N LYS A 133 2.32 -12.62 2.89
CA LYS A 133 1.46 -13.75 3.31
C LYS A 133 2.26 -14.91 3.88
N GLY A 134 3.49 -15.12 3.39
CA GLY A 134 4.40 -16.16 3.88
C GLY A 134 5.11 -15.85 5.19
N ARG A 135 5.01 -14.62 5.72
CA ARG A 135 5.56 -14.27 7.03
C ARG A 135 4.46 -14.39 8.08
N PRO A 136 4.45 -15.44 8.93
CA PRO A 136 3.62 -15.39 10.12
C PRO A 136 3.98 -14.12 10.89
N TYR A 137 2.97 -13.42 11.38
CA TYR A 137 3.12 -12.31 12.31
C TYR A 137 3.85 -12.86 13.54
N GLN A 138 5.18 -12.84 13.52
CA GLN A 138 5.97 -13.03 14.71
C GLN A 138 5.72 -11.77 15.52
N SER A 139 4.77 -11.90 16.44
CA SER A 139 4.80 -11.09 17.64
C SER A 139 6.26 -11.04 18.09
N SER A 140 6.83 -9.85 18.11
CA SER A 140 8.06 -9.62 18.87
C SER A 140 7.69 -9.73 20.35
N ARG A 141 7.37 -10.96 20.78
CA ARG A 141 7.34 -11.34 22.18
C ARG A 141 8.80 -11.67 22.49
N MET A 142 9.48 -10.69 23.08
CA MET A 142 10.59 -11.01 23.96
C MET A 142 10.04 -11.98 25.00
N GLU A 143 10.26 -13.28 24.84
CA GLU A 143 10.09 -14.24 25.93
C GLU A 143 11.21 -15.26 25.92
N THR A 144 12.11 -15.05 26.88
CA THR A 144 12.76 -16.11 27.63
C THR A 144 11.73 -17.15 28.08
N GLY A 145 11.82 -18.35 27.50
CA GLY A 145 11.61 -19.60 28.22
C GLY A 145 10.17 -20.07 28.53
N LEU A 146 9.84 -21.20 27.89
CA LEU A 146 9.04 -22.35 28.37
C LEU A 146 7.56 -22.45 27.97
N ALA A 147 7.33 -23.56 27.26
CA ALA A 147 6.12 -24.39 27.14
C ALA A 147 4.96 -23.91 26.27
N ALA A 148 4.68 -24.74 25.26
CA ALA A 148 3.56 -24.68 24.35
C ALA A 148 2.22 -24.75 25.09
N VAL A 149 1.35 -23.76 24.87
CA VAL A 149 -0.08 -23.86 25.10
C VAL A 149 -0.80 -23.11 23.99
N GLU A 150 -1.55 -23.86 23.19
CA GLU A 150 -2.56 -23.41 22.23
C GLU A 150 -3.52 -22.42 22.89
N ARG A 151 -3.61 -21.16 22.42
CA ARG A 151 -4.62 -20.21 22.93
C ARG A 151 -5.15 -19.24 21.88
N SER A 152 -6.46 -19.34 21.70
CA SER A 152 -7.39 -18.41 21.06
C SER A 152 -7.08 -16.94 21.31
N SER A 153 -7.18 -16.14 20.25
CA SER A 153 -7.06 -14.69 20.30
C SER A 153 -8.41 -14.06 20.67
N VAL A 154 -8.58 -13.72 21.95
CA VAL A 154 -9.50 -12.64 22.37
C VAL A 154 -8.78 -11.81 23.43
N VAL A 155 -8.58 -10.53 23.17
CA VAL A 155 -8.04 -9.57 24.15
C VAL A 155 -9.19 -8.67 24.59
N LEU A 156 -9.65 -8.87 25.83
CA LEU A 156 -10.57 -7.95 26.51
C LEU A 156 -9.77 -6.77 27.08
N LEU A 157 -10.07 -5.57 26.62
CA LEU A 157 -9.46 -4.34 27.09
C LEU A 157 -10.26 -3.79 28.28
N SER A 158 -9.78 -4.01 29.51
CA SER A 158 -10.24 -3.28 30.69
C SER A 158 -9.08 -2.54 31.35
N SER A 159 -9.11 -1.21 31.19
CA SER A 159 -8.26 -0.26 31.88
C SER A 159 -8.39 -0.40 33.39
N ARG A 160 -7.29 -0.64 34.10
CA ARG A 160 -7.21 -0.59 35.57
C ARG A 160 -6.28 0.56 36.00
N ARG A 161 -6.78 1.42 36.88
CA ARG A 161 -6.01 2.13 37.94
C ARG A 161 -6.87 2.10 39.21
N THR A 162 -6.65 1.10 40.06
CA THR A 162 -5.90 1.08 41.35
C THR A 162 -6.73 1.52 42.57
N PRO A 163 -6.94 0.65 43.58
CA PRO A 163 -7.60 1.00 44.85
C PRO A 163 -6.61 1.55 45.89
N ALA A 164 -7.07 2.49 46.72
CA ALA A 164 -6.35 3.00 47.90
C ALA A 164 -6.81 2.27 49.20
N PRO A 165 -5.95 2.10 50.22
CA PRO A 165 -6.29 1.42 51.47
C PRO A 165 -6.93 2.35 52.52
N VAL A 166 -7.75 1.78 53.42
CA VAL A 166 -8.62 2.50 54.38
C VAL A 166 -8.16 2.32 55.84
N GLY A 167 -8.02 3.45 56.56
CA GLY A 167 -8.44 3.67 57.96
C GLY A 167 -7.38 3.67 59.09
N PRO A 168 -7.64 4.26 60.29
CA PRO A 168 -8.84 5.00 60.74
C PRO A 168 -8.62 6.34 61.52
N ASN A 169 -9.54 7.29 61.29
CA ASN A 169 -10.21 8.25 62.19
C ASN A 169 -9.44 9.11 63.25
N VAL A 170 -9.38 10.44 63.06
CA VAL A 170 -9.70 11.53 64.05
C VAL A 170 -9.96 12.85 63.29
N LEU A 171 -11.06 13.55 63.58
CA LEU A 171 -11.44 14.93 63.19
C LEU A 171 -11.41 15.83 64.46
N PRO A 172 -11.65 17.17 64.42
CA PRO A 172 -11.56 18.21 63.36
C PRO A 172 -10.81 19.49 63.84
N LEU A 173 -10.67 20.54 62.99
CA LEU A 173 -10.97 21.97 63.27
C LEU A 173 -10.26 22.98 62.31
N ARG A 174 -11.09 23.78 61.61
CA ARG A 174 -11.00 25.24 61.27
C ARG A 174 -9.85 25.76 60.37
N HIS A 175 -10.17 26.45 59.25
CA HIS A 175 -10.28 27.93 59.07
C HIS A 175 -8.90 28.58 59.22
N ASP A 176 -8.25 29.22 58.24
CA ASP A 176 -8.72 30.28 57.34
C ASP A 176 -7.72 30.47 56.16
N ASP A 177 -8.11 31.36 55.25
CA ASP A 177 -7.35 31.97 54.15
C ASP A 177 -5.84 32.21 54.39
N ASP A 178 -5.03 32.07 53.34
CA ASP A 178 -4.20 33.18 52.84
C ASP A 178 -3.36 32.74 51.62
N ASP A 179 -3.77 33.24 50.45
CA ASP A 179 -2.93 33.39 49.26
C ASP A 179 -2.13 34.70 49.40
N PRO A 180 -0.79 34.63 49.34
CA PRO A 180 -0.05 35.71 48.75
C PRO A 180 0.98 35.18 47.73
N GLY A 181 0.80 35.52 46.46
CA GLY A 181 1.91 35.60 45.51
C GLY A 181 2.83 36.80 45.81
N PRO A 182 3.73 37.15 44.89
CA PRO A 182 4.86 36.39 44.36
C PRO A 182 6.20 36.92 44.97
N SER A 183 7.32 36.21 44.79
CA SER A 183 8.64 36.85 44.89
C SER A 183 9.68 36.20 43.98
N ALA A 184 10.32 37.08 43.21
CA ALA A 184 11.47 36.84 42.36
C ALA A 184 12.75 36.63 43.18
N ALA A 185 13.68 35.86 42.62
CA ALA A 185 15.12 36.01 42.78
C ALA A 185 15.79 35.53 41.50
#